data_AF-A0A5C1MDU5-F1
#
_entry.id   AF-A0A5C1MDU5-F1
#
_cell.length_a   1.000
_cell.length_b   1.000
_cell.length_c   1.000
_cell.angle_alpha   90.00
_cell.angle_beta   90.00
_cell.angle_gamma   90.00
#
_symmetry.space_group_name_H-M   'P 1'
#
loop_
_entity.id
_entity.type
_entity.pdbx_description
1 polymer ?
#
loop_
_entity_poly.entity_id
_entity_poly.type
_entity_poly.pdbx_seq_one_letter_code
_entity_poly.pdbx_strand_id
1 'polypeptide(L)'
;MKRLVLAALMTFTFLIQAGCGNDGGSAQPLFVAHILSDSASDGDIARDAVSGVFTVTQGMSSSVQSVFAGIDPTTGAEYRTFLDFPLTGAGGVPGSAVIASAFLDIVITSILPQPLSGTIPIRIDLVSFQPPTLVGADFDRTLQPALATTTIIPPISQSDFGGHVTVDVTALMVEAQRLGLLNFQVRILRDLGTAAPGLIEINDTTGANRSTLAPLLQVSYF
;
A
#
# COMPACT_ATOMS: atom_id res chain seq x y z
N MET A 1 -34.22 65.19 -1.10
CA MET A 1 -33.51 64.21 -0.24
C MET A 1 -33.93 62.76 -0.48
N LYS A 2 -35.22 62.41 -0.56
CA LYS A 2 -35.68 61.01 -0.79
C LYS A 2 -35.21 60.36 -2.11
N ARG A 3 -35.08 61.14 -3.21
CA ARG A 3 -34.62 60.63 -4.53
C ARG A 3 -33.11 60.36 -4.61
N LEU A 4 -32.30 61.06 -3.82
CA LEU A 4 -30.85 60.84 -3.74
C LEU A 4 -30.51 59.60 -2.92
N VAL A 5 -31.27 59.34 -1.86
CA VAL A 5 -31.12 58.12 -1.03
C VAL A 5 -31.51 56.87 -1.83
N LEU A 6 -32.56 56.94 -2.66
CA LEU A 6 -32.98 55.81 -3.49
C LEU A 6 -31.96 55.48 -4.59
N ALA A 7 -31.34 56.50 -5.19
CA ALA A 7 -30.28 56.34 -6.18
C ALA A 7 -29.04 55.67 -5.56
N ALA A 8 -28.62 56.14 -4.38
CA ALA A 8 -27.48 55.55 -3.66
C ALA A 8 -27.72 54.09 -3.24
N LEU A 9 -28.97 53.72 -2.87
CA LEU A 9 -29.32 52.35 -2.52
C LEU A 9 -29.29 51.41 -3.74
N MET A 10 -29.75 51.88 -4.91
CA MET A 10 -29.69 51.09 -6.15
C MET A 10 -28.24 50.86 -6.62
N THR A 11 -27.36 51.86 -6.51
CA THR A 11 -25.94 51.71 -6.86
C THR A 11 -25.24 50.69 -5.95
N PHE A 12 -25.62 50.63 -4.67
CA PHE A 12 -25.12 49.61 -3.76
C PHE A 12 -25.58 48.20 -4.15
N THR A 13 -26.85 48.00 -4.54
CA THR A 13 -27.33 46.67 -4.97
C THR A 13 -26.70 46.17 -6.28
N PHE A 14 -26.29 47.07 -7.20
CA PHE A 14 -25.54 46.67 -8.41
C PHE A 14 -24.10 46.28 -8.11
N LEU A 15 -23.47 46.85 -7.07
CA LEU A 15 -22.11 46.49 -6.64
C LEU A 15 -22.03 45.11 -5.96
N ILE A 16 -23.15 44.55 -5.47
CA ILE A 16 -23.16 43.21 -4.84
C ILE A 16 -23.27 42.10 -5.90
N GLN A 17 -23.78 42.41 -7.11
CA GLN A 17 -23.91 41.43 -8.20
C GLN A 17 -22.87 41.57 -9.31
N ALA A 18 -22.04 42.62 -9.27
CA ALA A 18 -20.85 42.75 -10.11
C ALA A 18 -19.60 42.03 -9.54
N GLY A 19 -19.81 41.09 -8.61
CA GLY A 19 -18.84 40.03 -8.32
C GLY A 19 -18.85 38.98 -9.43
N CYS A 20 -18.59 39.41 -10.67
CA CYS A 20 -18.10 38.54 -11.73
C CYS A 20 -16.88 37.79 -11.16
N GLY A 21 -16.85 36.46 -11.19
CA GLY A 21 -16.61 35.79 -12.45
C GLY A 21 -15.15 36.01 -12.83
N ASN A 22 -14.26 35.31 -12.14
CA ASN A 22 -12.92 35.05 -12.65
C ASN A 22 -12.71 33.54 -12.65
N ASP A 23 -12.81 32.97 -13.85
CA ASP A 23 -12.27 31.68 -14.21
C ASP A 23 -10.82 31.60 -13.73
N GLY A 24 -10.61 30.72 -12.75
CA GLY A 24 -9.30 30.56 -12.13
C GLY A 24 -9.39 29.79 -10.84
N GLY A 25 -10.34 28.84 -10.75
CA GLY A 25 -10.30 27.82 -9.73
C GLY A 25 -8.97 27.11 -9.87
N SER A 26 -7.97 27.58 -9.13
CA SER A 26 -6.71 26.89 -8.97
C SER A 26 -7.11 25.51 -8.48
N ALA A 27 -7.03 24.52 -9.37
CA ALA A 27 -7.17 23.13 -8.96
C ALA A 27 -6.29 22.98 -7.73
N GLN A 28 -6.85 22.44 -6.64
CA GLN A 28 -6.08 22.14 -5.44
C GLN A 28 -4.79 21.44 -5.91
N PRO A 29 -3.60 21.95 -5.52
CA PRO A 29 -2.35 21.40 -6.03
C PRO A 29 -2.30 19.91 -5.68
N LEU A 30 -2.10 19.08 -6.69
CA LEU A 30 -1.94 17.64 -6.52
C LEU A 30 -0.47 17.34 -6.30
N PHE A 31 -0.15 16.71 -5.17
CA PHE A 31 1.18 16.24 -4.84
C PHE A 31 1.28 14.73 -5.08
N VAL A 32 2.48 14.25 -5.40
CA VAL A 32 2.76 12.81 -5.56
C VAL A 32 3.96 12.45 -4.69
N ALA A 33 3.74 11.56 -3.73
CA ALA A 33 4.79 10.92 -2.94
C ALA A 33 5.14 9.55 -3.55
N HIS A 34 6.44 9.26 -3.60
CA HIS A 34 6.98 7.96 -3.98
C HIS A 34 7.78 7.44 -2.78
N ILE A 35 7.24 6.44 -2.10
CA ILE A 35 7.74 5.95 -0.82
C ILE A 35 8.16 4.51 -1.03
N LEU A 36 9.48 4.26 -1.03
CA LEU A 36 10.00 2.90 -0.99
C LEU A 36 9.72 2.28 0.37
N SER A 37 9.50 0.97 0.41
CA SER A 37 9.42 0.25 1.69
C SER A 37 10.75 0.34 2.46
N ASP A 38 10.70 0.19 3.77
CA ASP A 38 11.87 0.18 4.65
C ASP A 38 12.48 -1.23 4.73
N SER A 39 13.56 -1.43 3.97
CA SER A 39 14.34 -2.68 3.93
C SER A 39 14.72 -3.23 5.30
N ALA A 40 14.92 -2.40 6.32
CA ALA A 40 15.30 -2.88 7.64
C ALA A 40 14.12 -3.53 8.38
N SER A 41 12.91 -3.08 8.06
CA SER A 41 11.66 -3.49 8.70
C SER A 41 10.90 -4.53 7.87
N ASP A 42 11.10 -4.56 6.56
CA ASP A 42 10.47 -5.49 5.64
C ASP A 42 10.90 -6.94 5.89
N GLY A 43 9.97 -7.87 5.68
CA GLY A 43 10.22 -9.30 5.90
C GLY A 43 9.05 -10.20 5.58
N ASP A 44 9.21 -11.48 5.86
CA ASP A 44 8.14 -12.47 5.88
C ASP A 44 8.17 -13.33 7.13
N ILE A 45 7.03 -13.95 7.38
CA ILE A 45 6.89 -15.00 8.37
C ILE A 45 6.34 -16.24 7.67
N ALA A 46 7.10 -17.33 7.74
CA ALA A 46 6.68 -18.66 7.32
C ALA A 46 6.11 -19.42 8.50
N ARG A 47 4.96 -20.09 8.31
CA ARG A 47 4.40 -21.05 9.26
C ARG A 47 4.47 -22.44 8.65
N ASP A 48 5.26 -23.31 9.26
CA ASP A 48 5.34 -24.71 8.86
C ASP A 48 3.98 -25.40 9.06
N ALA A 49 3.52 -26.12 8.03
CA ALA A 49 2.18 -26.71 8.03
C ALA A 49 2.02 -27.85 9.04
N VAL A 50 3.11 -28.53 9.40
CA VAL A 50 3.08 -29.76 10.22
C VAL A 50 3.36 -29.44 11.68
N SER A 51 4.45 -28.75 11.97
CA SER A 51 4.91 -28.39 13.30
C SER A 51 4.29 -27.10 13.84
N GLY A 52 3.76 -26.23 12.96
CA GLY A 52 3.23 -24.93 13.33
C GLY A 52 4.29 -23.92 13.77
N VAL A 53 5.58 -24.24 13.60
CA VAL A 53 6.70 -23.37 13.95
C VAL A 53 6.75 -22.17 12.99
N PHE A 54 7.06 -21.00 13.55
CA PHE A 54 7.26 -19.77 12.80
C PHE A 54 8.75 -19.55 12.49
N THR A 55 9.04 -19.18 11.25
CA THR A 55 10.36 -18.71 10.83
C THR A 55 10.20 -17.30 10.30
N VAL A 56 11.02 -16.38 10.83
CA VAL A 56 11.01 -14.97 10.43
C VAL A 56 12.21 -14.72 9.52
N THR A 57 11.95 -14.15 8.36
CA THR A 57 12.97 -13.59 7.47
C THR A 57 12.77 -12.08 7.44
N GLN A 58 13.76 -11.30 7.85
CA GLN A 58 13.60 -9.84 7.93
C GLN A 58 14.95 -9.15 7.76
N GLY A 59 14.92 -7.87 7.40
CA GLY A 59 16.11 -7.04 7.29
C GLY A 59 16.82 -7.32 5.98
N MET A 60 16.26 -6.79 4.89
CA MET A 60 16.83 -6.92 3.57
C MET A 60 18.26 -6.42 3.56
N SER A 61 19.13 -7.19 2.93
CA SER A 61 20.58 -7.04 2.94
C SER A 61 21.16 -7.71 1.69
N SER A 62 22.49 -7.75 1.55
CA SER A 62 23.11 -8.46 0.42
C SER A 62 22.71 -9.94 0.33
N SER A 63 22.34 -10.58 1.45
CA SER A 63 21.93 -11.99 1.54
C SER A 63 20.42 -12.23 1.55
N VAL A 64 19.61 -11.20 1.80
CA VAL A 64 18.13 -11.30 1.85
C VAL A 64 17.58 -10.19 0.96
N GLN A 65 17.01 -10.55 -0.18
CA GLN A 65 16.68 -9.62 -1.27
C GLN A 65 15.23 -9.74 -1.73
N SER A 66 14.45 -10.55 -1.03
CA SER A 66 13.08 -10.88 -1.36
C SER A 66 12.34 -11.41 -0.15
N VAL A 67 11.01 -11.36 -0.26
CA VAL A 67 10.05 -11.80 0.74
C VAL A 67 8.97 -12.64 0.06
N PHE A 68 8.38 -13.57 0.81
CA PHE A 68 7.42 -14.52 0.26
C PHE A 68 6.00 -14.30 0.77
N ALA A 69 5.03 -14.51 -0.11
CA ALA A 69 3.61 -14.55 0.24
C ALA A 69 2.93 -15.71 -0.48
N GLY A 70 2.08 -16.46 0.24
CA GLY A 70 1.34 -17.57 -0.35
C GLY A 70 1.48 -18.87 0.43
N ILE A 71 1.27 -19.99 -0.26
CA ILE A 71 1.47 -21.34 0.29
C ILE A 71 2.46 -22.05 -0.62
N ASP A 72 3.59 -22.48 -0.06
CA ASP A 72 4.54 -23.32 -0.79
C ASP A 72 3.85 -24.63 -1.21
N PRO A 73 3.74 -24.91 -2.52
CA PRO A 73 3.06 -26.11 -3.01
C PRO A 73 3.78 -27.42 -2.62
N THR A 74 5.05 -27.37 -2.24
CA THR A 74 5.88 -28.53 -1.89
C THR A 74 5.77 -28.87 -0.42
N THR A 75 5.94 -27.87 0.46
CA THR A 75 5.98 -28.07 1.92
C THR A 75 4.62 -27.81 2.57
N GLY A 76 3.73 -27.07 1.91
CA GLY A 76 2.49 -26.57 2.48
C GLY A 76 2.68 -25.39 3.44
N ALA A 77 3.91 -24.92 3.66
CA ALA A 77 4.18 -23.80 4.55
C ALA A 77 3.49 -22.52 4.03
N GLU A 78 2.85 -21.79 4.92
CA GLU A 78 2.19 -20.53 4.60
C GLU A 78 3.15 -19.38 4.88
N TYR A 79 3.39 -18.55 3.88
CA TYR A 79 4.21 -17.35 3.95
C TYR A 79 3.34 -16.11 3.92
N ARG A 80 3.68 -15.14 4.76
CA ARG A 80 3.07 -13.81 4.78
C ARG A 80 4.15 -12.76 4.79
N THR A 81 4.11 -11.89 3.80
CA THR A 81 5.00 -10.73 3.70
C THR A 81 4.48 -9.59 4.55
N PHE A 82 5.38 -8.82 5.15
CA PHE A 82 5.13 -7.60 5.89
C PHE A 82 6.01 -6.50 5.30
N LEU A 83 5.40 -5.41 4.86
CA LEU A 83 6.09 -4.25 4.31
C LEU A 83 5.77 -3.00 5.13
N ASP A 84 6.78 -2.16 5.37
CA ASP A 84 6.67 -0.91 6.11
C ASP A 84 7.00 0.30 5.21
N PHE A 85 6.05 1.23 5.08
CA PHE A 85 6.25 2.47 4.32
C PHE A 85 6.16 3.69 5.25
N PRO A 86 7.28 4.35 5.57
CA PRO A 86 7.26 5.53 6.42
C PRO A 86 6.47 6.68 5.80
N LEU A 87 5.38 7.12 6.44
CA LEU A 87 4.57 8.24 5.94
C LEU A 87 5.07 9.59 6.42
N THR A 88 6.01 9.61 7.37
CA THR A 88 6.59 10.84 7.92
C THR A 88 7.90 11.20 7.24
N GLY A 89 8.26 12.50 7.25
CA GLY A 89 9.51 12.99 6.67
C GLY A 89 9.37 13.64 5.29
N ALA A 90 10.51 14.01 4.69
CA ALA A 90 10.59 14.90 3.52
C ALA A 90 10.04 14.32 2.19
N GLY A 91 9.60 13.06 2.17
CA GLY A 91 8.95 12.42 1.02
C GLY A 91 7.67 11.67 1.38
N GLY A 92 7.18 11.86 2.61
CA GLY A 92 5.99 11.20 3.12
C GLY A 92 4.68 11.89 2.72
N VAL A 93 3.59 11.42 3.31
CA VAL A 93 2.25 11.98 3.11
C VAL A 93 1.82 12.68 4.40
N PRO A 94 1.54 14.00 4.38
CA PRO A 94 1.09 14.72 5.57
C PRO A 94 -0.13 14.05 6.21
N GLY A 95 -0.17 13.98 7.54
CA GLY A 95 -1.28 13.33 8.28
C GLY A 95 -2.66 13.99 8.11
N SER A 96 -2.71 15.18 7.50
CA SER A 96 -3.94 15.91 7.16
C SER A 96 -4.25 15.90 5.66
N ALA A 97 -3.46 15.17 4.86
CA ALA A 97 -3.60 15.15 3.41
C ALA A 97 -4.89 14.45 2.99
N VAL A 98 -5.53 14.97 1.94
CA VAL A 98 -6.69 14.30 1.34
C VAL A 98 -6.18 13.37 0.23
N ILE A 99 -6.33 12.06 0.43
CA ILE A 99 -5.84 11.06 -0.53
C ILE A 99 -6.72 11.07 -1.78
N ALA A 100 -6.09 11.31 -2.94
CA ALA A 100 -6.71 11.20 -4.25
C ALA A 100 -6.60 9.76 -4.79
N SER A 101 -5.41 9.16 -4.68
CA SER A 101 -5.15 7.77 -5.05
C SER A 101 -3.90 7.24 -4.36
N ALA A 102 -3.82 5.91 -4.20
CA ALA A 102 -2.60 5.24 -3.77
C ALA A 102 -2.42 3.91 -4.49
N PHE A 103 -1.21 3.66 -4.99
CA PHE A 103 -0.83 2.43 -5.69
C PHE A 103 0.37 1.79 -5.02
N LEU A 104 0.27 0.50 -4.76
CA LEU A 104 1.40 -0.33 -4.34
C LEU A 104 1.92 -1.06 -5.57
N ASP A 105 3.17 -0.83 -5.91
CA ASP A 105 3.88 -1.53 -6.99
C ASP A 105 4.88 -2.52 -6.40
N ILE A 106 4.80 -3.78 -6.84
CA ILE A 106 5.68 -4.87 -6.41
C ILE A 106 6.20 -5.63 -7.62
N VAL A 107 7.45 -6.12 -7.55
CA VAL A 107 8.02 -6.97 -8.61
C VAL A 107 7.97 -8.43 -8.19
N ILE A 108 7.35 -9.28 -9.00
CA ILE A 108 7.28 -10.72 -8.73
C ILE A 108 8.48 -11.40 -9.38
N THR A 109 9.47 -11.80 -8.58
CA THR A 109 10.71 -12.41 -9.09
C THR A 109 10.53 -13.89 -9.40
N SER A 110 9.66 -14.57 -8.65
CA SER A 110 9.38 -15.99 -8.81
C SER A 110 7.95 -16.34 -8.44
N ILE A 111 7.44 -17.41 -9.04
CA ILE A 111 6.11 -17.98 -8.78
C ILE A 111 6.27 -19.49 -8.71
N LEU A 112 5.79 -20.10 -7.62
CA LEU A 112 5.73 -21.55 -7.46
C LEU A 112 4.27 -22.02 -7.41
N PRO A 113 3.93 -23.16 -8.05
CA PRO A 113 4.79 -23.95 -8.94
C PRO A 113 5.08 -23.19 -10.25
N GLN A 114 6.21 -23.52 -10.90
CA GLN A 114 6.59 -22.93 -12.19
C GLN A 114 6.62 -24.03 -13.28
N PRO A 115 5.77 -23.97 -14.33
CA PRO A 115 4.77 -22.93 -14.56
C PRO A 115 3.52 -23.09 -13.68
N LEU A 116 2.91 -21.96 -13.31
CA LEU A 116 1.61 -21.88 -12.64
C LEU A 116 0.50 -22.10 -13.67
N SER A 117 -0.36 -23.09 -13.44
CA SER A 117 -1.47 -23.45 -14.35
C SER A 117 -2.78 -22.71 -14.09
N GLY A 118 -2.85 -21.90 -13.03
CA GLY A 118 -4.03 -21.13 -12.63
C GLY A 118 -3.62 -19.76 -12.09
N THR A 119 -4.30 -19.32 -11.03
CA THR A 119 -3.99 -18.05 -10.36
C THR A 119 -3.82 -18.24 -8.86
N ILE A 120 -3.04 -17.34 -8.24
CA ILE A 120 -2.84 -17.24 -6.81
C ILE A 120 -3.61 -16.00 -6.32
N PRO A 121 -4.76 -16.17 -5.64
CA PRO A 121 -5.47 -15.04 -5.08
C PRO A 121 -4.70 -14.49 -3.87
N ILE A 122 -4.39 -13.20 -3.92
CA ILE A 122 -3.62 -12.50 -2.90
C ILE A 122 -4.47 -11.39 -2.29
N ARG A 123 -4.42 -11.32 -0.96
CA ARG A 123 -5.06 -10.32 -0.12
C ARG A 123 -3.98 -9.44 0.49
N ILE A 124 -4.27 -8.15 0.62
CA ILE A 124 -3.41 -7.16 1.26
C ILE A 124 -4.19 -6.55 2.42
N ASP A 125 -3.67 -6.72 3.63
CA ASP A 125 -4.21 -6.14 4.84
C ASP A 125 -3.40 -4.92 5.22
N LEU A 126 -4.07 -3.79 5.49
CA LEU A 126 -3.47 -2.75 6.32
C LEU A 126 -3.40 -3.28 7.76
N VAL A 127 -2.21 -3.27 8.34
CA VAL A 127 -1.94 -3.73 9.70
C VAL A 127 -1.13 -2.68 10.46
N SER A 128 -0.93 -2.91 11.75
CA SER A 128 0.09 -2.21 12.52
C SER A 128 0.90 -3.24 13.29
N PHE A 129 2.10 -3.54 12.79
CA PHE A 129 3.06 -4.40 13.46
C PHE A 129 4.12 -3.56 14.16
N GLN A 130 4.99 -4.19 14.94
CA GLN A 130 6.02 -3.50 15.73
C GLN A 130 7.40 -3.63 15.06
N PRO A 131 7.81 -2.69 14.18
CA PRO A 131 9.20 -2.57 13.77
C PRO A 131 10.13 -2.35 14.98
N PRO A 132 11.42 -2.77 14.92
CA PRO A 132 12.09 -3.32 13.75
C PRO A 132 12.07 -4.85 13.70
N THR A 133 11.29 -5.54 14.54
CA THR A 133 11.38 -7.01 14.68
C THR A 133 10.02 -7.66 14.56
N LEU A 134 9.81 -8.36 13.46
CA LEU A 134 8.67 -9.24 13.25
C LEU A 134 8.72 -10.39 14.26
N VAL A 135 7.56 -10.73 14.81
CA VAL A 135 7.38 -11.83 15.74
C VAL A 135 6.26 -12.75 15.26
N GLY A 136 6.28 -14.02 15.66
CA GLY A 136 5.26 -14.99 15.23
C GLY A 136 3.81 -14.56 15.51
N ALA A 137 3.57 -13.69 16.49
CA ALA A 137 2.24 -13.14 16.76
C ALA A 137 1.69 -12.24 15.64
N ASP A 138 2.55 -11.60 14.84
CA ASP A 138 2.14 -10.79 13.68
C ASP A 138 1.48 -11.66 12.59
N PHE A 139 1.82 -12.95 12.56
CA PHE A 139 1.19 -13.92 11.67
C PHE A 139 -0.27 -14.20 12.07
N ASP A 140 -0.67 -14.09 13.34
CA ASP A 140 -2.04 -14.43 13.74
C ASP A 140 -3.01 -13.28 13.41
N ARG A 141 -4.04 -13.55 12.58
CA ARG A 141 -5.05 -12.56 12.20
C ARG A 141 -6.00 -12.18 13.33
N THR A 142 -6.02 -12.95 14.40
CA THR A 142 -6.82 -12.69 15.61
C THR A 142 -6.06 -11.76 16.54
N LEU A 143 -4.74 -11.96 16.68
CA LEU A 143 -3.87 -11.11 17.49
C LEU A 143 -3.50 -9.81 16.78
N GLN A 144 -3.32 -9.88 15.46
CA GLN A 144 -3.10 -8.73 14.58
C GLN A 144 -4.18 -8.70 13.47
N PRO A 145 -5.38 -8.19 13.82
CA PRO A 145 -6.45 -8.02 12.86
C PRO A 145 -6.10 -6.99 11.79
N ALA A 146 -6.69 -7.16 10.61
CA ALA A 146 -6.60 -6.16 9.56
C ALA A 146 -7.40 -4.91 9.94
N LEU A 147 -6.79 -3.73 9.78
CA LEU A 147 -7.45 -2.43 9.93
C LEU A 147 -8.33 -2.12 8.71
N ALA A 148 -7.85 -2.50 7.53
CA ALA A 148 -8.59 -2.52 6.27
C ALA A 148 -7.98 -3.59 5.34
N THR A 149 -8.69 -3.91 4.26
CA THR A 149 -8.28 -4.97 3.34
C THR A 149 -8.59 -4.59 1.90
N THR A 150 -7.71 -5.03 0.99
CA THR A 150 -7.98 -5.14 -0.45
C THR A 150 -7.45 -6.48 -0.99
N THR A 151 -7.68 -6.75 -2.28
CA THR A 151 -7.19 -7.94 -2.98
C THR A 151 -6.52 -7.54 -4.29
N ILE A 152 -5.54 -8.31 -4.74
CA ILE A 152 -4.94 -8.10 -6.06
C ILE A 152 -5.92 -8.56 -7.13
N ILE A 153 -6.32 -7.64 -8.01
CA ILE A 153 -7.24 -7.89 -9.11
C ILE A 153 -6.62 -7.37 -10.42
N PRO A 154 -6.43 -8.22 -11.44
CA PRO A 154 -6.71 -9.67 -11.44
C PRO A 154 -5.79 -10.44 -10.48
N PRO A 155 -6.18 -11.64 -10.00
CA PRO A 155 -5.31 -12.51 -9.21
C PRO A 155 -4.00 -12.83 -9.93
N ILE A 156 -2.91 -13.03 -9.16
CA ILE A 156 -1.58 -13.31 -9.71
C ILE A 156 -1.61 -14.54 -10.60
N SER A 157 -1.00 -14.46 -11.77
CA SER A 157 -0.90 -15.54 -12.75
C SER A 157 0.52 -15.71 -13.27
N GLN A 158 0.74 -16.71 -14.11
CA GLN A 158 2.06 -16.95 -14.72
C GLN A 158 2.59 -15.77 -15.55
N SER A 159 1.72 -14.86 -16.03
CA SER A 159 2.15 -13.68 -16.78
C SER A 159 2.86 -12.63 -15.93
N ASP A 160 2.67 -12.67 -14.61
CA ASP A 160 3.23 -11.66 -13.69
C ASP A 160 4.68 -12.00 -13.29
N PHE A 161 5.15 -13.21 -13.64
CA PHE A 161 6.53 -13.64 -13.40
C PHE A 161 7.53 -12.70 -14.09
N GLY A 162 8.45 -12.15 -13.30
CA GLY A 162 9.47 -11.19 -13.72
C GLY A 162 8.92 -9.79 -14.00
N GLY A 163 7.65 -9.52 -13.67
CA GLY A 163 6.96 -8.27 -13.96
C GLY A 163 6.58 -7.47 -12.73
N HIS A 164 6.15 -6.23 -12.98
CA HIS A 164 5.52 -5.36 -12.00
C HIS A 164 4.04 -5.70 -11.87
N VAL A 165 3.56 -5.75 -10.63
CA VAL A 165 2.15 -5.86 -10.28
C VAL A 165 1.78 -4.61 -9.49
N THR A 166 0.97 -3.77 -10.11
CA THR A 166 0.47 -2.54 -9.49
C THR A 166 -0.93 -2.77 -8.93
N VAL A 167 -1.11 -2.45 -7.64
CA VAL A 167 -2.35 -2.69 -6.90
C VAL A 167 -2.91 -1.37 -6.39
N ASP A 168 -4.19 -1.11 -6.63
CA ASP A 168 -4.88 0.02 -6.02
C ASP A 168 -5.08 -0.25 -4.51
N VAL A 169 -4.40 0.57 -3.70
CA VAL A 169 -4.44 0.53 -2.23
C VAL A 169 -5.03 1.82 -1.66
N THR A 170 -5.75 2.60 -2.47
CA THR A 170 -6.34 3.89 -2.08
C THR A 170 -7.19 3.76 -0.82
N ALA A 171 -8.04 2.73 -0.73
CA ALA A 171 -8.89 2.49 0.44
C ALA A 171 -8.07 2.21 1.71
N LEU A 172 -6.94 1.51 1.60
CA LEU A 172 -6.03 1.27 2.72
C LEU A 172 -5.36 2.59 3.15
N MET A 173 -4.90 3.40 2.19
CA MET A 173 -4.21 4.64 2.48
C MET A 173 -5.14 5.67 3.14
N VAL A 174 -6.39 5.75 2.69
CA VAL A 174 -7.44 6.55 3.32
C VAL A 174 -7.66 6.11 4.77
N GLU A 175 -7.73 4.80 5.03
CA GLU A 175 -7.90 4.29 6.39
C GLU A 175 -6.67 4.59 7.27
N ALA A 176 -5.46 4.43 6.74
CA ALA A 176 -4.23 4.77 7.46
C ALA A 176 -4.20 6.25 7.89
N GLN A 177 -4.61 7.17 7.00
CA GLN A 177 -4.75 8.59 7.31
C GLN A 177 -5.84 8.85 8.35
N ARG A 178 -7.00 8.21 8.21
CA ARG A 178 -8.12 8.32 9.17
C ARG A 178 -7.72 7.90 10.59
N LEU A 179 -6.86 6.89 10.69
CA LEU A 179 -6.32 6.37 11.94
C LEU A 179 -5.09 7.15 12.46
N GLY A 180 -4.54 8.06 11.65
CA GLY A 180 -3.33 8.81 12.01
C GLY A 180 -2.08 7.93 12.13
N LEU A 181 -1.98 6.87 11.31
CA LEU A 181 -0.82 5.98 11.33
C LEU A 181 0.43 6.71 10.83
N LEU A 182 1.56 6.50 11.51
CA LEU A 182 2.84 7.08 11.12
C LEU A 182 3.52 6.34 9.96
N ASN A 183 3.13 5.07 9.77
CA ASN A 183 3.59 4.22 8.69
C ASN A 183 2.38 3.59 8.01
N PHE A 184 2.49 3.37 6.71
CA PHE A 184 1.58 2.53 5.96
C PHE A 184 2.17 1.12 5.97
N GLN A 185 1.61 0.25 6.80
CA GLN A 185 2.11 -1.11 7.02
C GLN A 185 1.15 -2.13 6.42
N VAL A 186 1.65 -3.01 5.58
CA VAL A 186 0.82 -4.02 4.93
C VAL A 186 1.29 -5.43 5.20
N ARG A 187 0.34 -6.34 5.35
CA ARG A 187 0.53 -7.79 5.36
C ARG A 187 -0.04 -8.37 4.08
N ILE A 188 0.80 -8.97 3.25
CA ILE A 188 0.42 -9.63 1.99
C ILE A 188 0.37 -11.13 2.24
N LEU A 189 -0.78 -11.74 1.96
CA LEU A 189 -1.04 -13.15 2.22
C LEU A 189 -1.96 -13.72 1.15
N ARG A 190 -2.02 -15.05 1.07
CA ARG A 190 -3.01 -15.72 0.23
C ARG A 190 -4.42 -15.37 0.70
N ASP A 191 -5.31 -15.06 -0.23
CA ASP A 191 -6.72 -14.89 0.07
C ASP A 191 -7.40 -16.25 0.35
N LEU A 192 -8.31 -16.26 1.32
CA LEU A 192 -8.97 -17.49 1.77
C LEU A 192 -9.96 -17.96 0.69
N GLY A 193 -9.69 -19.13 0.11
CA GLY A 193 -10.53 -19.71 -0.93
C GLY A 193 -10.01 -21.05 -1.45
N THR A 194 -10.76 -21.68 -2.35
CA THR A 194 -10.48 -23.03 -2.89
C THR A 194 -9.37 -23.09 -3.95
N ALA A 195 -8.55 -22.03 -4.08
CA ALA A 195 -7.46 -22.01 -5.05
C ALA A 195 -6.40 -23.09 -4.74
N ALA A 196 -5.63 -23.48 -5.75
CA ALA A 196 -4.46 -24.33 -5.52
C ALA A 196 -3.41 -23.57 -4.69
N PRO A 197 -2.58 -24.27 -3.90
CA PRO A 197 -1.37 -23.67 -3.32
C PRO A 197 -0.51 -23.01 -4.39
N GLY A 198 0.04 -21.86 -4.03
CA GLY A 198 1.04 -21.17 -4.82
C GLY A 198 1.73 -20.11 -3.98
N LEU A 199 3.00 -19.88 -4.29
CA LEU A 199 3.90 -19.00 -3.57
C LEU A 199 4.45 -17.97 -4.55
N ILE A 200 4.43 -16.71 -4.14
CA ILE A 200 5.09 -15.63 -4.88
C ILE A 200 6.31 -15.16 -4.09
N GLU A 201 7.36 -14.85 -4.83
CA GLU A 201 8.55 -14.16 -4.32
C GLU A 201 8.49 -12.70 -4.79
N ILE A 202 8.38 -11.78 -3.83
CA ILE A 202 8.35 -10.35 -4.06
C ILE A 202 9.77 -9.83 -3.91
N ASN A 203 10.24 -9.08 -4.91
CA ASN A 203 11.56 -8.46 -4.87
C ASN A 203 11.57 -7.33 -3.83
N ASP A 204 12.60 -7.31 -2.99
CA ASP A 204 12.86 -6.20 -2.07
C ASP A 204 14.38 -5.95 -2.00
N THR A 205 14.98 -5.77 -3.18
CA THR A 205 16.42 -5.71 -3.26
C THR A 205 17.00 -4.48 -2.57
N THR A 206 18.18 -4.65 -1.99
CA THR A 206 19.04 -3.58 -1.49
C THR A 206 20.11 -3.20 -2.54
N GLY A 207 20.66 -1.98 -2.44
CA GLY A 207 21.73 -1.52 -3.32
C GLY A 207 21.24 -0.86 -4.60
N ALA A 208 21.99 -1.04 -5.69
CA ALA A 208 21.90 -0.18 -6.89
C ALA A 208 20.54 -0.23 -7.62
N ASN A 209 19.83 -1.36 -7.57
CA ASN A 209 18.56 -1.54 -8.26
C ASN A 209 17.34 -1.33 -7.34
N ARG A 210 17.54 -0.89 -6.09
CA ARG A 210 16.46 -0.73 -5.11
C ARG A 210 15.35 0.20 -5.62
N SER A 211 15.70 1.30 -6.27
CA SER A 211 14.73 2.28 -6.76
C SER A 211 13.81 1.76 -7.88
N THR A 212 14.09 0.59 -8.46
CA THR A 212 13.30 0.00 -9.54
C THR A 212 12.65 -1.32 -9.16
N LEU A 213 13.17 -2.03 -8.16
CA LEU A 213 12.74 -3.39 -7.86
C LEU A 213 12.11 -3.55 -6.47
N ALA A 214 12.42 -2.68 -5.51
CA ALA A 214 11.80 -2.77 -4.19
C ALA A 214 10.35 -2.28 -4.21
N PRO A 215 9.51 -2.74 -3.26
CA PRO A 215 8.13 -2.30 -3.17
C PRO A 215 8.02 -0.78 -3.08
N LEU A 216 7.13 -0.22 -3.88
CA LEU A 216 6.94 1.22 -3.99
C LEU A 216 5.48 1.58 -3.74
N LEU A 217 5.26 2.46 -2.76
CA LEU A 217 3.98 3.10 -2.53
C LEU A 217 3.98 4.47 -3.21
N GLN A 218 3.13 4.63 -4.23
CA GLN A 218 2.88 5.91 -4.87
C GLN A 218 1.55 6.48 -4.36
N VAL A 219 1.57 7.69 -3.78
CA VAL A 219 0.37 8.34 -3.23
C VAL A 219 0.18 9.70 -3.88
N SER A 220 -1.00 9.93 -4.46
CA SER A 220 -1.43 11.24 -4.93
C SER A 220 -2.37 11.86 -3.90
N TYR A 221 -2.12 13.11 -3.50
CA TYR A 221 -2.90 13.79 -2.46
C TYR A 221 -2.99 15.30 -2.67
N PHE A 222 -3.97 15.92 -2.00
CA PHE A 222 -4.16 17.37 -1.92
C PHE A 222 -3.73 17.91 -0.55
#